data_AF-A0A3P6TQT7-F1
#
_entry.id   AF-A0A3P6TQT7-F1
#
_cell.length_a   1.000
_cell.length_b   1.000
_cell.length_c   1.000
_cell.angle_alpha   90.00
_cell.angle_beta   90.00
_cell.angle_gamma   90.00
#
_symmetry.space_group_name_H-M   'P 1'
#
loop_
_entity.id
_entity.type
_entity.pdbx_description
1 polymer ?
#
loop_
_entity_poly.entity_id
_entity_poly.type
_entity_poly.pdbx_seq_one_letter_code
_entity_poly.pdbx_strand_id
1 'polypeptide(L)'
;MPSQLFLSILFMLQFHHIIGSNRYNVEWYLEKIIQNHQVVLFSKTHCSYSARLKYLIQKYNIRDKRVIELNLEPDMELMQDYLKRRNGGIRTVPQLYLNGKFIGNFDIIQRKERSGELARIFAQAGITPRKSLLALRKRKCSFN
;
A
#
# COMPACT_ATOMS: atom_id res chain seq x y z
N MET A 1 40.38 -11.95 31.47
CA MET A 1 39.03 -12.54 31.36
C MET A 1 38.03 -11.40 31.42
N PRO A 2 37.28 -11.08 30.35
CA PRO A 2 36.25 -10.05 30.44
C PRO A 2 35.24 -10.44 31.51
N SER A 3 34.81 -9.49 32.34
CA SER A 3 33.77 -9.75 33.34
C SER A 3 32.47 -10.15 32.64
N GLN A 4 31.63 -10.98 33.27
CA GLN A 4 30.36 -11.41 32.68
C GLN A 4 29.45 -10.22 32.29
N LEU A 5 29.57 -9.08 32.99
CA LEU A 5 28.91 -7.82 32.62
C LEU A 5 29.40 -7.24 31.28
N PHE A 6 30.70 -7.37 30.97
CA PHE A 6 31.26 -6.85 29.73
C PHE A 6 30.80 -7.66 28.51
N LEU A 7 30.70 -8.98 28.66
CA LEU A 7 30.17 -9.87 27.62
C LEU A 7 28.66 -9.66 27.39
N SER A 8 27.87 -9.43 28.45
CA SER A 8 26.43 -9.18 28.31
C SER A 8 26.11 -7.80 27.71
N ILE A 9 26.88 -6.76 28.07
CA ILE A 9 26.75 -5.43 27.45
C ILE A 9 27.15 -5.47 25.97
N LEU A 10 28.22 -6.18 25.62
CA LEU A 10 28.64 -6.35 24.22
C LEU A 10 27.59 -7.12 23.40
N PHE A 11 26.97 -8.14 23.99
CA PHE A 11 25.87 -8.89 23.37
C PHE A 11 24.61 -8.02 23.17
N MET A 12 24.25 -7.19 24.16
CA MET A 12 23.15 -6.22 24.05
C MET A 12 23.41 -5.15 22.98
N LEU A 13 24.64 -4.65 22.85
CA LEU A 13 25.02 -3.67 21.83
C LEU A 13 25.05 -4.28 20.43
N GLN A 14 25.52 -5.52 20.27
CA GLN A 14 25.45 -6.25 19.00
C GLN A 14 23.99 -6.56 18.59
N PHE A 15 23.10 -6.88 19.55
CA PHE A 15 21.67 -7.10 19.28
C PHE A 15 20.95 -5.81 18.82
N HIS A 16 21.22 -4.66 19.45
CA HIS A 16 20.63 -3.39 19.01
C HIS A 16 21.11 -2.97 17.61
N HIS A 17 22.38 -3.23 17.27
CA HIS A 17 22.94 -2.86 15.98
C HIS A 17 22.40 -3.73 14.82
N ILE A 18 22.20 -5.03 15.05
CA ILE A 18 21.62 -5.94 14.04
C ILE A 18 20.14 -5.58 13.76
N ILE A 19 19.34 -5.31 14.80
CA ILE A 19 17.92 -4.93 14.64
C ILE A 19 17.77 -3.61 13.86
N GLY A 20 18.67 -2.65 14.07
CA GLY A 20 18.65 -1.36 13.37
C GLY A 20 18.80 -1.52 11.85
N SER A 21 19.80 -2.28 11.41
CA SER A 21 20.11 -2.47 9.99
C SER A 21 18.93 -3.04 9.17
N ASN A 22 18.20 -4.02 9.72
CA ASN A 22 17.08 -4.64 9.02
C ASN A 22 15.89 -3.67 8.85
N ARG A 23 15.61 -2.82 9.85
CA ARG A 23 14.53 -1.83 9.74
C ARG A 23 14.80 -0.80 8.64
N TYR A 24 16.02 -0.27 8.56
CA TYR A 24 16.36 0.71 7.51
C TYR A 24 16.19 0.14 6.09
N ASN A 25 16.55 -1.13 5.89
CA ASN A 25 16.41 -1.81 4.59
C ASN A 25 14.93 -1.93 4.18
N VAL A 26 14.06 -2.34 5.11
CA VAL A 26 12.62 -2.50 4.86
C VAL A 26 11.96 -1.15 4.55
N GLU A 27 12.24 -0.11 5.34
CA GLU A 27 11.66 1.21 5.13
C GLU A 27 12.11 1.82 3.80
N TRP A 28 13.40 1.70 3.46
CA TRP A 28 13.94 2.16 2.19
C TRP A 28 13.30 1.43 1.01
N TYR A 29 13.16 0.10 1.09
CA TYR A 29 12.53 -0.71 0.05
C TYR A 29 11.08 -0.27 -0.20
N LEU A 30 10.31 -0.08 0.87
CA LEU A 30 8.92 0.37 0.78
C LEU A 30 8.80 1.77 0.19
N GLU A 31 9.62 2.72 0.64
CA GLU A 31 9.62 4.07 0.09
C GLU A 31 9.98 4.06 -1.39
N LYS A 32 10.98 3.27 -1.80
CA LYS A 32 11.36 3.12 -3.20
C LYS A 32 10.23 2.58 -4.05
N ILE A 33 9.51 1.55 -3.59
CA ILE A 33 8.34 1.04 -4.32
C ILE A 33 7.27 2.12 -4.44
N ILE A 34 6.95 2.82 -3.35
CA ILE A 34 5.90 3.85 -3.30
C ILE A 34 6.22 5.03 -4.23
N GLN A 35 7.50 5.40 -4.36
CA GLN A 35 7.93 6.51 -5.22
C GLN A 35 8.14 6.10 -6.69
N ASN A 36 8.55 4.86 -6.96
CA ASN A 36 8.93 4.44 -8.31
C ASN A 36 7.78 3.87 -9.14
N HIS A 37 6.61 3.61 -8.53
CA HIS A 37 5.44 3.11 -9.26
C HIS A 37 4.28 4.08 -9.12
N GLN A 38 3.57 4.32 -10.23
CA GLN A 38 2.39 5.18 -10.28
C GLN A 38 1.33 4.73 -9.27
N VAL A 39 0.98 3.43 -9.24
CA VAL A 39 0.02 2.88 -8.27
C VAL A 39 0.66 1.77 -7.47
N VAL A 40 0.59 1.87 -6.15
CA VAL A 40 1.04 0.81 -5.23
C VAL A 40 -0.11 0.38 -4.33
N LEU A 41 -0.33 -0.93 -4.24
CA LEU A 41 -1.32 -1.54 -3.36
C LEU A 41 -0.64 -2.49 -2.38
N PHE A 42 -0.64 -2.14 -1.10
CA PHE A 42 -0.29 -3.07 -0.03
C PHE A 42 -1.53 -3.88 0.35
N SER A 43 -1.37 -5.20 0.38
CA SER A 43 -2.47 -6.14 0.42
C SER A 43 -2.16 -7.37 1.28
N LYS A 44 -3.14 -8.26 1.44
CA LYS A 44 -2.96 -9.62 1.95
C LYS A 44 -3.77 -10.60 1.10
N THR A 45 -3.23 -11.79 0.86
CA THR A 45 -3.86 -12.82 0.00
C THR A 45 -5.19 -13.30 0.55
N HIS A 46 -5.26 -13.59 1.85
CA HIS A 46 -6.47 -14.07 2.54
C HIS A 46 -7.25 -12.93 3.22
N CYS A 47 -7.51 -11.85 2.48
CA CYS A 47 -8.26 -10.70 2.97
C CYS A 47 -9.34 -10.28 1.96
N SER A 48 -10.61 -10.39 2.35
CA SER A 48 -11.76 -10.06 1.48
C SER A 48 -11.75 -8.60 1.05
N TYR A 49 -11.40 -7.66 1.93
CA TYR A 49 -11.26 -6.24 1.61
C TYR A 49 -10.15 -5.97 0.57
N SER A 50 -9.03 -6.69 0.69
CA SER A 50 -7.93 -6.65 -0.27
C SER A 50 -8.36 -7.13 -1.65
N ALA A 51 -9.04 -8.28 -1.73
CA ALA A 51 -9.57 -8.81 -2.98
C ALA A 51 -10.55 -7.83 -3.65
N ARG A 52 -11.45 -7.22 -2.86
CA ARG A 52 -12.40 -6.21 -3.34
C ARG A 52 -11.70 -4.95 -3.86
N LEU A 53 -10.64 -4.47 -3.20
CA LEU A 53 -9.90 -3.30 -3.71
C LEU A 53 -9.13 -3.62 -4.98
N LYS A 54 -8.51 -4.81 -5.08
CA LYS A 54 -7.87 -5.29 -6.32
C LYS A 54 -8.87 -5.30 -7.48
N TYR A 55 -10.06 -5.85 -7.26
CA TYR A 55 -11.13 -5.85 -8.26
C TYR A 55 -11.60 -4.43 -8.63
N LEU A 56 -11.73 -3.54 -7.65
CA LEU A 56 -12.11 -2.16 -7.90
C LEU A 56 -11.08 -1.45 -8.80
N ILE A 57 -9.79 -1.53 -8.49
CA ILE A 57 -8.77 -0.84 -9.30
C ILE A 57 -8.53 -1.50 -10.66
N GLN A 58 -8.86 -2.79 -10.84
CA GLN A 58 -8.84 -3.47 -12.16
C GLN A 58 -9.78 -2.84 -13.18
N LYS A 59 -10.79 -2.09 -12.73
CA LYS A 59 -11.68 -1.30 -13.59
C LYS A 59 -10.98 -0.18 -14.35
N TYR A 60 -9.76 0.17 -13.96
CA TYR A 60 -8.98 1.26 -14.53
C TYR A 60 -7.78 0.73 -15.34
N ASN A 61 -7.33 1.52 -16.31
CA ASN A 61 -6.21 1.21 -17.18
C ASN A 61 -4.89 1.67 -16.54
N ILE A 62 -4.53 1.02 -15.44
CA ILE A 62 -3.28 1.30 -14.71
C ILE A 62 -2.16 0.50 -15.36
N ARG A 63 -1.23 1.18 -16.03
CA ARG A 63 -0.08 0.56 -16.71
C ARG A 63 1.04 0.20 -15.74
N ASP A 64 1.36 1.13 -14.85
CA ASP A 64 2.39 0.99 -13.84
C ASP A 64 1.75 0.77 -12.48
N LYS A 65 1.77 -0.48 -12.03
CA LYS A 65 1.12 -0.94 -10.81
C LYS A 65 1.98 -1.97 -10.09
N ARG A 66 2.21 -1.75 -8.80
CA ARG A 66 2.80 -2.75 -7.89
C ARG A 66 1.79 -3.20 -6.85
N VAL A 67 1.68 -4.50 -6.62
CA VAL A 67 0.91 -5.10 -5.52
C VAL A 67 1.89 -5.85 -4.64
N ILE A 68 1.87 -5.60 -3.34
CA ILE A 68 2.71 -6.29 -2.34
C ILE A 68 1.77 -7.03 -1.38
N GLU A 69 1.90 -8.35 -1.33
CA GLU A 69 1.15 -9.21 -0.40
C GLU A 69 1.92 -9.32 0.91
N LEU A 70 1.63 -8.45 1.88
CA LEU A 70 2.42 -8.32 3.11
C LEU A 70 2.54 -9.62 3.90
N ASN A 71 1.52 -10.48 3.85
CA ASN A 71 1.53 -11.76 4.57
C ASN A 71 2.43 -12.83 3.94
N LEU A 72 3.07 -12.53 2.81
CA LEU A 72 4.06 -13.41 2.18
C LEU A 72 5.49 -12.89 2.38
N GLU A 73 5.66 -11.72 3.00
CA GLU A 73 6.96 -11.09 3.22
C GLU A 73 7.48 -11.46 4.63
N PRO A 74 8.78 -11.79 4.78
CA PRO A 74 9.35 -12.17 6.07
C PRO A 74 9.32 -11.02 7.09
N ASP A 75 9.45 -9.78 6.61
CA ASP A 75 9.48 -8.57 7.44
C ASP A 75 8.11 -7.88 7.58
N MET A 76 7.03 -8.64 7.41
CA MET A 76 5.64 -8.14 7.41
C MET A 76 5.33 -7.14 8.54
N GLU A 77 5.71 -7.43 9.78
CA GLU A 77 5.43 -6.58 10.94
C GLU A 77 6.13 -5.22 10.82
N LEU A 78 7.41 -5.22 10.39
CA LEU A 78 8.18 -4.00 10.14
C LEU A 78 7.58 -3.19 8.98
N MET A 79 7.13 -3.88 7.94
CA MET A 79 6.44 -3.24 6.81
C MET A 79 5.12 -2.57 7.27
N GLN A 80 4.31 -3.27 8.07
CA GLN A 80 3.05 -2.71 8.60
C GLN A 80 3.29 -1.55 9.58
N ASP A 81 4.35 -1.61 10.39
CA ASP A 81 4.76 -0.51 11.28
C ASP A 81 5.16 0.73 10.49
N TYR A 82 5.97 0.56 9.46
CA TYR A 82 6.38 1.64 8.58
C TYR A 82 5.17 2.26 7.85
N LEU A 83 4.33 1.44 7.21
CA LEU A 83 3.15 1.92 6.49
C LEU A 83 2.18 2.69 7.39
N LYS A 84 1.96 2.19 8.62
CA LYS A 84 1.18 2.88 9.66
C LYS A 84 1.74 4.26 9.97
N ARG A 85 3.06 4.39 10.19
CA ARG A 85 3.68 5.70 10.45
C ARG A 85 3.56 6.61 9.24
N ARG A 86 3.82 6.08 8.04
CA ARG A 86 3.84 6.83 6.79
C ARG A 86 2.48 7.43 6.40
N ASN A 87 1.38 6.71 6.69
CA ASN A 87 0.03 7.16 6.32
C ASN A 87 -0.73 7.90 7.43
N GLY A 88 -0.07 8.17 8.57
CA GLY A 88 -0.65 8.91 9.69
C GLY A 88 -1.45 8.07 10.69
N GLY A 89 -1.34 6.73 10.67
CA GLY A 89 -1.81 5.87 11.76
C GLY A 89 -2.58 4.61 11.37
N ILE A 90 -2.85 4.39 10.09
CA ILE A 90 -3.64 3.25 9.60
C ILE A 90 -2.74 2.03 9.40
N ARG A 91 -2.92 1.00 10.24
CA ARG A 91 -2.18 -0.28 10.11
C ARG A 91 -2.82 -1.26 9.13
N THR A 92 -4.13 -1.15 8.91
CA THR A 92 -4.91 -2.16 8.18
C THR A 92 -4.58 -2.17 6.69
N VAL A 93 -4.75 -3.35 6.09
CA VAL A 93 -4.75 -3.53 4.63
C VAL A 93 -6.20 -3.64 4.13
N PRO A 94 -6.46 -3.32 2.86
CA PRO A 94 -5.52 -2.82 1.87
C PRO A 94 -5.17 -1.33 2.04
N GLN A 95 -4.01 -0.91 1.53
CA GLN A 95 -3.59 0.49 1.46
C GLN A 95 -3.21 0.87 0.03
N LEU A 96 -3.87 1.88 -0.53
CA LEU A 96 -3.64 2.35 -1.89
C LEU A 96 -2.82 3.64 -1.90
N TYR A 97 -1.75 3.64 -2.69
CA TYR A 97 -0.93 4.80 -2.99
C TYR A 97 -0.99 5.15 -4.48
N LEU A 98 -0.93 6.44 -4.79
CA LEU A 98 -0.86 6.99 -6.13
C LEU A 98 0.20 8.09 -6.16
N ASN A 99 1.21 7.95 -7.03
CA ASN A 99 2.33 8.90 -7.17
C ASN A 99 2.94 9.28 -5.81
N GLY A 100 3.33 8.27 -5.02
CA GLY A 100 3.93 8.48 -3.69
C GLY A 100 2.96 8.88 -2.56
N LYS A 101 1.71 9.23 -2.87
CA LYS A 101 0.72 9.73 -1.90
C LYS A 101 -0.26 8.64 -1.47
N PHE A 102 -0.53 8.57 -0.17
CA PHE A 102 -1.56 7.68 0.37
C PHE A 102 -2.96 8.19 -0.03
N ILE A 103 -3.74 7.35 -0.69
CA ILE A 103 -5.09 7.69 -1.16
C ILE A 103 -6.17 7.14 -0.23
N GLY A 104 -5.90 6.00 0.42
CA GLY A 104 -6.80 5.45 1.43
C GLY A 104 -6.71 3.94 1.62
N ASN A 105 -7.38 3.49 2.68
CA ASN A 105 -7.75 2.09 2.87
C ASN A 105 -9.05 1.74 2.12
N PHE A 106 -9.55 0.51 2.27
CA PHE A 106 -10.76 0.07 1.54
C PHE A 106 -11.96 1.01 1.71
N ASP A 107 -12.30 1.41 2.94
CA ASP A 107 -13.50 2.21 3.21
C ASP A 107 -13.38 3.61 2.60
N ILE A 108 -12.20 4.23 2.71
CA ILE A 108 -11.90 5.51 2.07
C ILE A 108 -12.03 5.38 0.55
N ILE A 109 -11.40 4.37 -0.06
CA ILE A 109 -11.47 4.20 -1.52
C ILE A 109 -12.89 3.88 -1.99
N GLN A 110 -13.64 3.06 -1.26
CA GLN A 110 -15.03 2.76 -1.60
C GLN A 110 -15.90 4.02 -1.57
N ARG A 111 -15.72 4.89 -0.56
CA ARG A 111 -16.42 6.18 -0.50
C ARG A 111 -16.04 7.09 -1.68
N LYS A 112 -14.74 7.16 -2.02
CA LYS A 112 -14.24 7.93 -3.18
C LYS A 112 -14.77 7.39 -4.51
N GLU A 113 -14.92 6.07 -4.65
CA GLU A 113 -15.52 5.46 -5.83
C GLU A 113 -17.00 5.84 -5.94
N ARG A 114 -17.77 5.74 -4.83
CA ARG A 114 -19.20 6.09 -4.81
C ARG A 114 -19.45 7.57 -5.13
N SER A 115 -18.61 8.48 -4.64
CA SER A 115 -18.70 9.91 -4.94
C SER A 115 -18.17 10.30 -6.32
N GLY A 116 -17.51 9.39 -7.04
CA GLY A 116 -16.79 9.68 -8.29
C GLY A 116 -15.45 10.40 -8.09
N GLU A 117 -15.06 10.70 -6.85
CA GLU A 117 -13.78 11.33 -6.53
C GLU A 117 -12.59 10.46 -6.96
N LEU A 118 -12.70 9.13 -6.83
CA LEU A 118 -11.62 8.22 -7.24
C LEU A 118 -11.32 8.33 -8.73
N ALA A 119 -12.38 8.32 -9.56
CA ALA A 119 -12.24 8.47 -11.00
C ALA A 119 -11.61 9.83 -11.37
N ARG A 120 -11.96 10.90 -10.65
CA ARG A 120 -11.36 12.23 -10.83
C ARG A 120 -9.87 12.22 -10.48
N ILE A 121 -9.49 11.65 -9.34
CA ILE A 121 -8.09 11.55 -8.90
C ILE A 121 -7.27 10.71 -9.90
N PHE A 122 -7.82 9.60 -10.38
CA PHE A 122 -7.16 8.74 -11.36
C PHE A 122 -7.01 9.44 -12.71
N ALA A 123 -8.04 10.15 -13.17
CA ALA A 123 -7.97 10.94 -14.40
C ALA A 123 -6.89 12.03 -14.32
N GLN A 124 -6.75 12.70 -13.17
CA GLN A 124 -5.68 13.69 -12.94
C GLN A 124 -4.28 13.05 -12.99
N ALA A 125 -4.15 11.76 -12.73
CA ALA A 125 -2.92 10.99 -12.88
C ALA A 125 -2.79 10.31 -14.26
N GLY A 126 -3.66 10.61 -15.23
CA GLY A 126 -3.64 10.00 -16.57
C GLY A 126 -4.16 8.55 -16.61
N ILE A 127 -4.79 8.07 -15.53
CA ILE A 127 -5.38 6.73 -15.44
C ILE A 127 -6.85 6.82 -15.88
N THR A 128 -7.21 6.10 -16.94
CA THR A 128 -8.56 6.10 -17.49
C THR A 128 -9.36 4.85 -17.10
N PRO A 129 -10.70 4.93 -16.96
CA PRO A 129 -11.52 3.72 -16.82
C PRO A 129 -11.41 2.81 -18.06
N ARG A 130 -11.45 1.49 -17.85
CA ARG A 130 -11.51 0.53 -18.96
C ARG A 130 -12.82 0.70 -19.73
N LYS A 131 -12.77 0.53 -21.06
CA LYS A 131 -13.86 0.80 -22.02
C LYS A 131 -15.21 0.18 -21.64
N SER A 132 -15.23 -1.00 -21.03
CA SER A 132 -16.46 -1.68 -20.61
C SER A 132 -17.30 -0.90 -19.58
N LEU A 133 -16.67 -0.04 -18.77
CA LEU A 133 -17.36 0.77 -17.75
C LEU A 133 -17.98 2.05 -18.31
N LEU A 134 -17.38 2.65 -19.33
CA LEU A 134 -17.91 3.83 -20.02
C LEU A 134 -19.22 3.50 -20.77
N ALA A 135 -19.32 2.29 -21.33
CA ALA A 135 -20.50 1.81 -22.02
C ALA A 135 -21.71 1.56 -21.08
N LEU A 136 -21.47 1.22 -19.81
CA LEU A 136 -22.53 1.03 -18.81
C LEU A 136 -23.11 2.36 -18.33
N ARG A 137 -22.29 3.40 -18.22
CA ARG A 137 -22.72 4.72 -17.73
C ARG A 137 -23.57 5.47 -18.77
N LYS A 138 -23.25 5.34 -20.06
CA LYS A 138 -24.07 5.91 -21.16
C LYS A 138 -25.48 5.31 -21.23
N ARG A 139 -25.64 4.02 -20.91
CA ARG A 139 -26.97 3.37 -20.86
C ARG A 139 -27.85 3.88 -19.72
N LYS A 140 -27.27 4.30 -18.60
CA LYS A 140 -28.03 4.75 -17.43
C LYS A 140 -28.50 6.22 -17.51
N CYS A 141 -27.83 7.05 -18.32
CA CYS A 141 -28.22 8.45 -18.55
C CYS A 141 -29.19 8.65 -19.72
N SER A 142 -29.49 7.60 -20.51
CA SER A 142 -30.36 7.70 -21.68
C SER A 142 -31.83 7.35 -21.39
N PHE A 143 -32.22 7.28 -20.11
CA PHE A 143 -33.56 6.86 -19.65
C PHE A 143 -34.29 7.92 -18.81
N ASN A 144 -33.86 9.18 -18.85
CA ASN A 144 -34.64 10.31 -18.34
C ASN A 144 -34.94 11.28 -19.48
#